data_AF-A0A432QTR0-F1
#
_entry.id   AF-A0A432QTR0-F1
#
_cell.length_a   1.000
_cell.length_b   1.000
_cell.length_c   1.000
_cell.angle_alpha   90.00
_cell.angle_beta   90.00
_cell.angle_gamma   90.00
#
_symmetry.space_group_name_H-M   'P 1'
#
loop_
_entity.id
_entity.type
_entity.pdbx_description
1 polymer ?
#
loop_
_entity_poly.entity_id
_entity_poly.type
_entity_poly.pdbx_seq_one_letter_code
_entity_poly.pdbx_strand_id
1 'polypeptide(L)'
;MDELTANIKEKLIDILNLSDVTPDDIDENAQLVGGELGIDSIDVLEMVVMVEKDYEVVINNKEIGEKVFSTLKNLVEYIRKNSPKLAS
;
A
#
# COMPACT_ATOMS: atom_id res chain seq x y z
N MET A 1 -13.74 6.31 7.65
CA MET A 1 -12.44 6.17 7.01
C MET A 1 -11.45 5.83 8.10
N ASP A 2 -10.78 4.68 8.00
CA ASP A 2 -9.68 4.32 8.91
C ASP A 2 -8.51 5.29 8.66
N GLU A 3 -7.97 5.89 9.74
CA GLU A 3 -6.82 6.83 9.65
C GLU A 3 -5.60 6.18 8.97
N LEU A 4 -5.42 4.87 9.18
CA LEU A 4 -4.37 4.09 8.51
C LEU A 4 -4.53 4.11 6.99
N THR A 5 -5.75 3.92 6.48
CA THR A 5 -6.02 3.91 5.04
C THR A 5 -5.71 5.26 4.43
N ALA A 6 -6.11 6.36 5.08
CA ALA A 6 -5.79 7.70 4.62
C ALA A 6 -4.28 7.95 4.57
N ASN A 7 -3.55 7.57 5.64
CA ASN A 7 -2.11 7.75 5.70
C ASN A 7 -1.37 6.92 4.64
N ILE A 8 -1.79 5.68 4.41
CA ILE A 8 -1.21 4.84 3.35
C ILE A 8 -1.48 5.46 1.98
N LYS A 9 -2.69 5.94 1.71
CA LYS A 9 -3.02 6.60 0.43
C LYS A 9 -2.12 7.81 0.16
N GLU A 10 -1.94 8.68 1.15
CA GLU A 10 -1.04 9.83 1.03
C GLU A 10 0.41 9.40 0.76
N LYS A 11 0.91 8.40 1.49
CA LYS A 11 2.24 7.84 1.27
C LYS A 11 2.39 7.22 -0.11
N LEU A 12 1.38 6.51 -0.60
CA LEU A 12 1.39 5.93 -1.94
C LEU A 12 1.50 7.03 -3.00
N ILE A 13 0.75 8.11 -2.85
CA ILE A 13 0.81 9.25 -3.79
C ILE A 13 2.20 9.88 -3.78
N ASP A 14 2.80 10.04 -2.61
CA ASP A 14 4.15 10.62 -2.45
C ASP A 14 5.24 9.73 -3.06
N ILE A 15 5.27 8.42 -2.73
CA ILE A 15 6.31 7.51 -3.23
C ILE A 15 6.15 7.22 -4.72
N LEU A 16 4.91 7.12 -5.20
CA LEU A 16 4.60 6.85 -6.61
C LEU A 16 4.55 8.14 -7.44
N ASN A 17 4.79 9.28 -6.81
CA ASN A 17 4.78 10.61 -7.41
C ASN A 17 3.50 10.89 -8.25
N LEU A 18 2.34 10.42 -7.76
CA LEU A 18 1.05 10.53 -8.42
C LEU A 18 0.47 11.93 -8.23
N SER A 19 1.09 12.93 -8.87
CA SER A 19 0.76 14.35 -8.70
C SER A 19 -0.68 14.71 -9.07
N ASP A 20 -1.34 13.91 -9.91
CA ASP A 20 -2.71 14.11 -10.39
C ASP A 20 -3.75 13.23 -9.66
N VAL A 21 -3.33 12.43 -8.67
CA VAL A 21 -4.21 11.50 -7.93
C VAL A 21 -4.33 11.98 -6.48
N THR A 22 -5.55 12.10 -5.97
CA THR A 22 -5.77 12.39 -4.55
C THR A 22 -6.05 11.10 -3.78
N PRO A 23 -5.91 11.11 -2.43
CA PRO A 23 -6.27 9.94 -1.62
C PRO A 23 -7.72 9.49 -1.85
N ASP A 24 -8.63 10.42 -2.18
CA ASP A 24 -10.03 10.11 -2.42
C ASP A 24 -10.26 9.40 -3.75
N ASP A 25 -9.41 9.65 -4.76
CA ASP A 25 -9.46 8.98 -6.07
C ASP A 25 -9.02 7.51 -6.02
N ILE A 26 -8.26 7.12 -4.99
CA ILE A 26 -7.79 5.75 -4.81
C ILE A 26 -8.91 4.90 -4.19
N ASP A 27 -9.60 4.10 -5.01
CA ASP A 27 -10.58 3.12 -4.53
C ASP A 27 -9.86 1.96 -3.81
N GLU A 28 -10.31 1.64 -2.60
CA GLU A 28 -9.70 0.59 -1.77
C GLU A 28 -9.86 -0.83 -2.33
N ASN A 29 -10.91 -1.04 -3.13
CA ASN A 29 -11.26 -2.31 -3.76
C ASN A 29 -10.77 -2.40 -5.20
N ALA A 30 -10.29 -1.30 -5.78
CA ALA A 30 -9.70 -1.29 -7.11
C ALA A 30 -8.32 -1.95 -7.11
N GLN A 31 -7.95 -2.45 -8.29
CA GLN A 31 -6.63 -3.01 -8.53
C GLN A 31 -5.59 -1.88 -8.50
N LEU A 32 -4.61 -1.97 -7.61
CA LEU A 32 -3.49 -1.04 -7.55
C LEU A 32 -2.48 -1.35 -8.67
N VAL A 33 -1.86 -2.52 -8.59
CA VAL A 33 -0.80 -2.96 -9.50
C VAL A 33 -1.37 -3.42 -10.83
N GLY A 34 -0.90 -2.85 -11.94
CA GLY A 34 -1.45 -3.10 -13.27
C GLY A 34 -2.91 -2.65 -13.42
N GLY A 35 -3.37 -1.74 -12.55
CA GLY A 35 -4.67 -1.08 -12.64
C GLY A 35 -4.60 0.25 -13.38
N GLU A 36 -5.61 1.10 -13.15
CA GLU A 36 -5.73 2.42 -13.80
C GLU A 36 -4.74 3.46 -13.27
N LEU A 37 -4.15 3.21 -12.10
CA LEU A 37 -3.13 4.06 -11.48
C LEU A 37 -1.75 3.95 -12.14
N GLY A 38 -1.57 2.99 -13.07
CA GLY A 38 -0.30 2.80 -13.78
C GLY A 38 0.84 2.29 -12.91
N ILE A 39 0.53 1.64 -11.78
CA ILE A 39 1.52 1.09 -10.85
C ILE A 39 2.16 -0.15 -11.48
N ASP A 40 3.48 -0.06 -11.69
CA ASP A 40 4.28 -1.11 -12.29
C ASP A 40 4.97 -1.98 -11.23
N SER A 41 5.65 -3.04 -11.68
CA SER A 41 6.38 -3.94 -10.76
C SER A 41 7.54 -3.26 -10.02
N ILE A 42 8.05 -2.14 -10.53
CA ILE A 42 9.11 -1.35 -9.87
C ILE A 42 8.52 -0.61 -8.67
N ASP A 43 7.38 0.05 -8.89
CA ASP A 43 6.64 0.79 -7.88
C ASP A 43 6.25 -0.09 -6.68
N VAL A 44 5.88 -1.35 -6.95
CA VAL A 44 5.58 -2.34 -5.91
C VAL A 44 6.76 -2.53 -4.96
N LEU A 45 7.99 -2.50 -5.45
CA LEU A 45 9.18 -2.65 -4.60
C LEU A 45 9.33 -1.45 -3.67
N GLU A 46 9.04 -0.23 -4.14
CA GLU A 46 9.06 0.97 -3.28
C GLU A 46 7.96 0.90 -2.22
N MET A 47 6.77 0.42 -2.59
CA MET A 47 5.68 0.17 -1.63
C MET A 47 6.08 -0.85 -0.55
N VAL A 48 6.75 -1.95 -0.93
CA VAL A 48 7.29 -2.94 0.04
C VAL A 48 8.25 -2.27 1.01
N VAL A 49 9.21 -1.52 0.49
CA VAL A 49 10.23 -0.86 1.32
C VAL A 49 9.61 0.17 2.25
N MET A 50 8.61 0.92 1.79
CA MET A 50 7.83 1.84 2.61
C MET A 50 7.16 1.10 3.77
N VAL A 51 6.47 0.00 3.48
CA VAL A 51 5.77 -0.80 4.50
C VAL A 51 6.73 -1.39 5.54
N GLU A 52 7.87 -1.92 5.09
CA GLU A 52 8.89 -2.47 5.97
C GLU A 52 9.50 -1.39 6.88
N LYS A 53 9.73 -0.19 6.36
CA LYS A 53 10.34 0.91 7.13
C LYS A 53 9.36 1.65 8.04
N ASP A 54 8.19 1.99 7.53
CA ASP A 54 7.20 2.78 8.27
C ASP A 54 6.46 1.92 9.30
N TYR A 55 6.11 0.68 8.95
CA TYR A 55 5.23 -0.16 9.75
C TYR A 55 5.92 -1.38 10.37
N GLU A 56 7.21 -1.60 10.11
CA GLU A 56 7.98 -2.76 10.62
C GLU A 56 7.34 -4.10 10.22
N VAL A 57 6.72 -4.14 9.04
CA VAL A 57 6.02 -5.31 8.49
C VAL A 57 6.87 -5.97 7.43
N VAL A 58 7.24 -7.24 7.61
CA VAL A 58 8.11 -7.98 6.68
C VAL A 58 7.30 -8.80 5.67
N ILE A 59 7.54 -8.58 4.37
CA ILE A 59 6.88 -9.32 3.28
C ILE A 59 7.83 -10.39 2.74
N ASN A 60 7.81 -11.57 3.36
CA ASN A 60 8.78 -12.64 3.10
C ASN A 60 8.56 -13.44 1.80
N ASN A 61 7.47 -13.21 1.05
CA ASN A 61 7.14 -13.99 -0.14
C ASN A 61 6.58 -13.12 -1.26
N LYS A 62 7.04 -13.37 -2.49
CA LYS A 62 6.54 -12.70 -3.69
C LYS A 62 5.03 -12.87 -3.87
N GLU A 63 4.52 -14.09 -3.71
CA GLU A 63 3.07 -14.37 -3.80
C GLU A 63 2.25 -13.61 -2.74
N ILE A 64 2.83 -13.41 -1.54
CA ILE A 64 2.18 -12.61 -0.49
C ILE A 64 2.21 -11.15 -0.90
N GLY A 65 3.35 -10.63 -1.36
CA GLY A 65 3.47 -9.28 -1.90
C GLY A 65 2.44 -9.02 -2.98
N GLU A 66 2.36 -9.86 -4.00
CA GLU A 66 1.38 -9.70 -5.10
C GLU A 66 -0.06 -9.65 -4.59
N LYS A 67 -0.42 -10.46 -3.57
CA LYS A 67 -1.76 -10.41 -2.95
C LYS A 67 -1.98 -9.17 -2.09
N VAL A 68 -0.96 -8.75 -1.34
CA VAL A 68 -0.99 -7.59 -0.44
C VAL A 68 -1.10 -6.30 -1.26
N PHE A 69 -0.33 -6.16 -2.33
CA PHE A 69 -0.34 -5.01 -3.23
C PHE A 69 -1.39 -5.11 -4.33
N SER A 70 -2.21 -6.17 -4.37
CA SER A 70 -3.28 -6.31 -5.36
C SER A 70 -4.32 -5.18 -5.22
N THR A 71 -4.72 -4.88 -3.99
CA THR A 71 -5.68 -3.83 -3.66
C THR A 71 -5.23 -3.08 -2.42
N LEU A 72 -5.61 -1.81 -2.30
CA LEU A 72 -5.26 -1.02 -1.10
C LEU A 72 -5.87 -1.63 0.16
N LYS A 73 -7.07 -2.20 0.06
CA LYS A 73 -7.70 -2.90 1.20
C LYS A 73 -6.84 -4.05 1.72
N ASN A 74 -6.28 -4.88 0.84
CA ASN A 74 -5.39 -5.97 1.26
C ASN A 74 -4.11 -5.44 1.91
N LEU A 75 -3.56 -4.35 1.38
CA LEU A 75 -2.39 -3.68 1.94
C LEU A 75 -2.65 -3.18 3.36
N VAL A 76 -3.72 -2.42 3.56
CA VAL A 76 -4.15 -1.88 4.85
C VAL A 76 -4.37 -3.01 5.85
N GLU A 77 -5.14 -4.04 5.47
CA GLU A 77 -5.45 -5.18 6.34
C GLU A 77 -4.20 -5.97 6.71
N TYR A 78 -3.27 -6.15 5.76
CA TYR A 78 -2.01 -6.84 6.01
C TYR A 78 -1.13 -6.05 6.99
N ILE A 79 -1.01 -4.74 6.81
CA ILE A 79 -0.26 -3.87 7.70
C ILE A 79 -0.90 -3.88 9.09
N ARG A 80 -2.22 -3.71 9.19
CA ARG A 80 -2.94 -3.74 10.46
C ARG A 80 -2.73 -5.04 11.23
N LYS A 81 -2.69 -6.18 10.52
CA LYS A 81 -2.53 -7.49 11.13
C LYS A 81 -1.10 -7.82 11.55
N ASN A 82 -0.10 -7.29 10.84
CA ASN A 82 1.30 -7.66 11.03
C ASN A 82 2.16 -6.55 11.65
N SER A 83 1.68 -5.29 11.67
CA SER A 83 2.45 -4.16 12.17
C SER A 83 2.37 -4.09 13.70
N PRO A 84 3.51 -4.22 14.41
CA PRO A 84 3.53 -4.05 15.86
C PRO A 84 3.20 -2.61 16.30
N LYS A 85 3.45 -1.60 15.44
CA LYS A 85 3.17 -0.19 15.74
C LYS A 85 1.68 0.12 15.89
N LEU A 86 0.83 -0.62 15.20
CA LEU A 86 -0.62 -0.43 15.23
C LEU A 86 -1.32 -1.27 16.31
N ALA A 87 -0.58 -2.18 16.96
CA ALA A 87 -1.09 -3.07 17.99
C ALA A 87 -0.96 -2.48 19.42
N SER A 88 -0.50 -1.23 19.55
CA SER A 88 -0.25 -0.53 20.84
C SER A 88 -1.33 0.48 21.19
#